data_AF-A0A9C7PX32-F1
#
_entry.id   AF-A0A9C7PX32-F1
#
_cell.length_a   1.000
_cell.length_b   1.000
_cell.length_c   1.000
_cell.angle_alpha   90.00
_cell.angle_beta   90.00
_cell.angle_gamma   90.00
#
_symmetry.space_group_name_H-M   'P 1'
#
loop_
_entity.id
_entity.type
_entity.pdbx_description
1 polymer ?
#
loop_
_entity_poly.entity_id
_entity_poly.type
_entity_poly.pdbx_seq_one_letter_code
_entity_poly.pdbx_strand_id
1 'polypeptide(L)'
;MVSTMTEEEQATQATRPTRNNDSGDEELGLKDLPPNSFVRRYSYGNMGGMSQEYHPAIKQVMNLGHPEALGLAGFAATDFMLSCMNAHLLPHDKMVNSIVALGFMYGGSAQLIAGILTFIKQNTFGGVAFSSYGAFWLTFGVLITLHAEYGSQFLGTNDYVTALGFILVCYTIFNTYMFVASMGHNIQLYIVFLTLELELVLDDMHFFGAISSVPGGILGMLCSISAWVLSATIVINDSFGTTVIPNPELKDLPVFRDWVKMIKGQKK
;
A
#
# COMPACT_ATOMS: atom_id res chain seq x y z
N MET A 1 21.79 -65.85 38.05
CA MET A 1 20.71 -66.13 37.08
C MET A 1 20.73 -65.00 36.08
N VAL A 2 21.07 -65.34 34.84
CA VAL A 2 21.16 -64.43 33.70
C VAL A 2 19.76 -63.95 33.35
N SER A 3 19.57 -62.64 33.18
CA SER A 3 18.52 -62.10 32.32
C SER A 3 19.11 -60.93 31.56
N THR A 4 19.40 -61.20 30.30
CA THR A 4 19.92 -60.31 29.25
C THR A 4 18.96 -59.16 28.97
N MET A 5 19.42 -57.91 29.11
CA MET A 5 18.83 -56.77 28.39
C MET A 5 19.37 -56.78 26.96
N THR A 6 18.48 -56.53 26.01
CA THR A 6 18.69 -56.61 24.55
C THR A 6 19.54 -55.45 24.03
N GLU A 7 20.33 -55.69 22.96
CA GLU A 7 21.29 -54.77 22.33
C GLU A 7 20.73 -53.42 21.84
N GLU A 8 19.42 -53.18 21.92
CA GLU A 8 18.79 -51.92 21.49
C GLU A 8 19.01 -50.76 22.48
N GLU A 9 19.30 -51.03 23.75
CA GLU A 9 19.53 -49.98 24.77
C GLU A 9 20.94 -49.37 24.74
N GLN A 10 21.90 -49.99 24.05
CA GLN A 10 23.26 -49.47 23.90
C GLN A 10 23.41 -48.44 22.76
N ALA A 11 22.45 -48.35 21.83
CA ALA A 11 22.51 -47.39 20.73
C ALA A 11 21.97 -45.99 21.11
N THR A 12 21.19 -45.86 22.19
CA THR A 12 20.53 -44.58 22.57
C THR A 12 21.27 -43.78 23.64
N GLN A 13 22.41 -44.27 24.17
CA GLN A 13 23.23 -43.55 25.16
C GLN A 13 24.49 -42.88 24.59
N ALA A 14 24.73 -42.95 23.28
CA ALA A 14 25.96 -42.42 22.67
C ALA A 14 25.92 -40.93 22.27
N THR A 15 24.85 -40.18 22.57
CA THR A 15 24.75 -38.75 22.15
C THR A 15 24.16 -37.80 23.19
N ARG A 16 24.26 -38.10 24.50
CA ARG A 16 24.07 -37.06 25.52
C ARG A 16 25.41 -36.41 25.83
N PRO A 17 25.62 -35.12 25.51
CA PRO A 17 26.82 -34.44 25.95
C PRO A 17 26.81 -34.39 27.48
N THR A 18 27.82 -35.00 28.08
CA THR A 18 28.18 -34.83 29.48
C THR A 18 28.46 -33.35 29.73
N ARG A 19 27.67 -32.74 30.60
CA ARG A 19 27.84 -31.34 31.01
C ARG A 19 29.08 -31.23 31.88
N ASN A 20 30.22 -30.91 31.27
CA ASN A 20 31.42 -30.47 31.99
C ASN A 20 31.19 -29.02 32.42
N ASN A 21 31.12 -28.77 33.73
CA ASN A 21 31.03 -27.43 34.33
C ASN A 21 32.39 -26.71 34.32
N ASP A 22 33.05 -26.63 33.15
CA ASP A 22 34.34 -25.92 33.02
C ASP A 22 34.49 -25.32 31.61
N SER A 23 33.63 -24.38 31.30
CA SER A 23 33.83 -23.35 30.27
C SER A 23 32.72 -22.33 30.45
N GLY A 24 33.04 -21.04 30.55
CA GLY A 24 32.04 -19.99 30.65
C GLY A 24 31.03 -20.11 29.51
N ASP A 25 29.80 -20.48 29.84
CA ASP A 25 28.67 -20.47 28.90
C ASP A 25 28.39 -19.00 28.58
N GLU A 26 29.08 -18.45 27.58
CA GLU A 26 28.66 -17.23 26.89
C GLU A 26 27.29 -17.53 26.28
N GLU A 27 26.25 -16.94 26.87
CA GLU A 27 24.90 -16.90 26.32
C GLU A 27 25.00 -16.30 24.91
N LEU A 28 24.99 -17.16 23.88
CA LEU A 28 25.13 -16.79 22.46
C LEU A 28 24.12 -15.69 22.13
N GLY A 29 24.60 -14.46 22.11
CA GLY A 29 23.79 -13.28 21.89
C GLY A 29 23.42 -13.19 20.42
N LEU A 30 22.37 -12.43 20.11
CA LEU A 30 21.93 -12.19 18.73
C LEU A 30 23.04 -11.62 17.83
N LYS A 31 24.06 -11.00 18.44
CA LYS A 31 25.24 -10.41 17.80
C LYS A 31 26.28 -11.46 17.39
N ASP A 32 26.29 -12.61 18.05
CA ASP A 32 27.25 -13.69 17.84
C ASP A 32 26.78 -14.67 16.76
N LEU A 33 25.53 -14.51 16.31
CA LEU A 33 25.01 -15.22 15.15
C LEU A 33 25.61 -14.66 13.85
N PRO A 34 25.94 -15.54 12.88
CA PRO A 34 26.48 -15.11 11.60
C PRO A 34 25.54 -14.08 10.94
N PRO A 35 26.07 -13.09 10.20
CA PRO A 35 25.27 -12.01 9.61
C PRO A 35 24.11 -12.50 8.72
N ASN A 36 24.20 -13.73 8.23
CA ASN A 36 23.22 -14.36 7.36
C ASN A 36 22.25 -15.30 8.08
N SER A 37 22.29 -15.40 9.41
CA SER A 37 21.43 -16.30 10.17
C SER A 37 19.96 -15.86 10.05
N PHE A 38 19.08 -16.84 9.86
CA PHE A 38 17.64 -16.64 9.77
C PHE A 38 17.08 -15.93 11.02
N VAL A 39 17.59 -16.31 12.20
CA VAL A 39 17.15 -15.77 13.50
C VAL A 39 17.52 -14.29 13.65
N ARG A 40 18.71 -13.88 13.21
CA ARG A 40 19.12 -12.46 13.24
C ARG A 40 18.34 -11.58 12.26
N ARG A 41 17.86 -12.15 11.15
CA ARG A 41 17.14 -11.42 10.08
C ARG A 41 15.70 -11.04 10.41
N TYR A 42 15.05 -11.78 11.31
CA TYR A 42 13.62 -11.55 11.65
C TYR A 42 13.39 -11.26 13.14
N SER A 43 14.43 -11.19 13.97
CA SER A 43 14.33 -10.88 15.40
C SER A 43 14.10 -9.38 15.72
N TYR A 44 13.51 -8.61 14.81
CA TYR A 44 13.00 -7.28 15.11
C TYR A 44 11.47 -7.30 15.16
N GLY A 45 10.97 -7.84 16.27
CA GLY A 45 9.64 -7.52 16.79
C GLY A 45 9.79 -6.54 17.93
N ASN A 46 10.00 -5.26 17.63
CA ASN A 46 9.84 -4.19 18.62
C ASN A 46 9.03 -3.05 17.99
N MET A 47 7.71 -3.22 17.96
CA MET A 47 6.77 -2.14 17.61
C MET A 47 6.75 -1.12 18.75
N GLY A 48 7.74 -0.22 18.81
CA GLY A 48 7.72 0.86 19.80
C GLY A 48 9.02 1.63 20.06
N GLY A 49 10.13 1.38 19.35
CA GLY A 49 11.38 2.10 19.62
C GLY A 49 12.26 2.24 18.38
N MET A 50 12.48 3.50 17.96
CA MET A 50 13.51 3.86 17.00
C MET A 50 14.88 3.43 17.54
N SER A 51 15.43 2.31 17.04
CA SER A 51 16.87 2.04 17.11
C SER A 51 17.53 2.57 15.85
N GLN A 52 18.40 3.54 16.04
CA GLN A 52 19.09 4.35 15.04
C GLN A 52 20.28 3.59 14.42
N GLU A 53 20.03 2.40 13.88
CA GLU A 53 21.02 1.64 13.10
C GLU A 53 20.55 1.59 11.65
N TYR A 54 21.05 2.53 10.84
CA TYR A 54 20.80 2.58 9.40
C TYR A 54 21.60 1.43 8.75
N HIS A 55 21.04 0.23 8.77
CA HIS A 55 21.55 -0.85 7.94
C HIS A 55 21.36 -0.44 6.48
N PRO A 56 22.43 -0.37 5.65
CA PRO A 56 22.25 -0.17 4.22
C PRO A 56 21.31 -1.28 3.72
N ALA A 57 20.21 -0.87 3.08
CA ALA A 57 19.16 -1.78 2.63
C ALA A 57 19.82 -2.99 1.96
N ILE A 58 19.58 -4.19 2.52
CA ILE A 58 19.99 -5.43 1.86
C ILE A 58 19.31 -5.41 0.49
N LYS A 59 20.13 -5.24 -0.54
CA LYS A 59 19.75 -5.18 -1.94
C LYS A 59 19.02 -6.48 -2.31
N GLN A 60 17.68 -6.42 -2.23
CA GLN A 60 16.68 -7.12 -3.04
C GLN A 60 16.95 -8.61 -3.34
N VAL A 61 16.48 -9.51 -2.47
CA VAL A 61 16.58 -10.98 -2.66
C VAL A 61 15.35 -11.57 -3.40
N MET A 62 14.41 -10.75 -3.88
CA MET A 62 13.25 -11.23 -4.63
C MET A 62 12.94 -10.30 -5.81
N ASN A 63 13.08 -10.82 -7.04
CA ASN A 63 12.65 -10.14 -8.24
C ASN A 63 11.15 -10.41 -8.46
N LEU A 64 10.29 -9.59 -7.84
CA LEU A 64 8.83 -9.72 -7.86
C LEU A 64 8.17 -8.91 -8.99
N GLY A 65 8.94 -8.41 -9.96
CA GLY A 65 8.44 -7.47 -10.96
C GLY A 65 7.95 -6.16 -10.32
N HIS A 66 6.96 -5.52 -10.95
CA HIS A 66 6.42 -4.21 -10.53
C HIS A 66 4.93 -4.28 -10.13
N PRO A 67 4.60 -4.82 -8.93
CA PRO A 67 3.22 -4.88 -8.46
C PRO A 67 2.54 -3.51 -8.37
N GLU A 68 3.32 -2.42 -8.27
CA GLU A 68 2.80 -1.06 -8.23
C GLU A 68 2.00 -0.70 -9.48
N ALA A 69 2.37 -1.23 -10.65
CA ALA A 69 1.62 -1.03 -11.89
C ALA A 69 0.22 -1.65 -11.81
N LEU A 70 0.11 -2.86 -11.25
CA LEU A 70 -1.19 -3.51 -11.04
C LEU A 70 -2.07 -2.71 -10.09
N GLY A 71 -1.49 -2.23 -8.99
CA GLY A 71 -2.22 -1.41 -8.01
C GLY A 71 -2.77 -0.12 -8.63
N LEU A 72 -1.96 0.58 -9.43
CA LEU A 72 -2.36 1.80 -10.13
C LEU A 72 -3.44 1.52 -11.19
N ALA A 73 -3.32 0.43 -11.95
CA ALA A 73 -4.30 0.08 -12.97
C ALA A 73 -5.65 -0.33 -12.36
N GLY A 74 -5.63 -1.03 -11.22
CA GLY A 74 -6.82 -1.41 -10.45
C GLY A 74 -7.55 -0.21 -9.87
N PHE A 75 -6.80 0.70 -9.25
CA PHE A 75 -7.29 1.99 -8.79
C PHE A 75 -7.95 2.77 -9.92
N ALA A 76 -7.19 3.05 -10.99
CA ALA A 76 -7.62 3.90 -12.08
C ALA A 76 -8.90 3.40 -12.78
N ALA A 77 -9.03 2.09 -12.99
CA ALA A 77 -10.23 1.54 -13.64
C ALA A 77 -11.49 1.69 -12.79
N THR A 78 -11.35 1.49 -11.48
CA THR A 78 -12.47 1.55 -10.54
C THR A 78 -12.89 2.99 -10.30
N ASP A 79 -11.91 3.85 -10.07
CA ASP A 79 -12.06 5.28 -9.87
C ASP A 79 -12.66 5.98 -11.09
N PHE A 80 -12.21 5.64 -12.30
CA PHE A 80 -12.70 6.26 -13.53
C PHE A 80 -14.19 5.96 -13.75
N MET A 81 -14.63 4.75 -13.41
CA MET A 81 -16.03 4.35 -13.53
C MET A 81 -16.92 5.11 -12.54
N LEU A 82 -16.47 5.24 -11.28
CA LEU A 82 -17.16 6.04 -10.26
C LEU A 82 -17.22 7.52 -10.67
N SER A 83 -16.10 8.06 -11.10
CA SER A 83 -15.96 9.43 -11.58
C SER A 83 -16.87 9.76 -12.76
N CYS A 84 -17.03 8.82 -13.71
CA CYS A 84 -18.00 8.98 -14.80
C CYS A 84 -19.46 9.08 -14.31
N MET A 85 -19.82 8.39 -13.22
CA MET A 85 -21.15 8.53 -12.62
C MET A 85 -21.29 9.85 -11.86
N ASN A 86 -20.27 10.24 -11.09
CA ASN A 86 -20.24 11.52 -10.38
C ASN A 86 -20.34 12.71 -11.35
N ALA A 87 -19.74 12.59 -12.54
CA ALA A 87 -19.82 13.56 -13.64
C ALA A 87 -21.12 13.46 -14.47
N HIS A 88 -22.05 12.57 -14.12
CA HIS A 88 -23.31 12.31 -14.83
C HIS A 88 -23.14 11.85 -16.28
N LEU A 89 -21.99 11.27 -16.64
CA LEU A 89 -21.77 10.65 -17.95
C LEU A 89 -22.38 9.26 -18.04
N LEU A 90 -22.59 8.60 -16.90
CA LEU A 90 -23.23 7.31 -16.77
C LEU A 90 -24.39 7.37 -15.76
N PRO A 91 -25.51 6.67 -16.01
CA PRO A 91 -26.66 6.66 -15.11
C PRO A 91 -26.37 5.84 -13.85
N HIS A 92 -26.39 6.49 -12.68
CA HIS A 92 -26.06 5.87 -11.39
C HIS A 92 -26.95 4.66 -11.08
N ASP A 93 -28.27 4.82 -11.18
CA ASP A 93 -29.28 3.81 -10.80
C ASP A 93 -29.19 2.48 -11.59
N LYS A 94 -28.54 2.50 -12.75
CA LYS A 94 -28.42 1.32 -13.63
C LYS A 94 -27.05 0.66 -13.58
N MET A 95 -26.05 1.39 -13.10
CA MET A 95 -24.64 1.00 -13.30
C MET A 95 -23.86 0.87 -11.99
N VAL A 96 -24.44 1.23 -10.83
CA VAL A 96 -23.77 1.14 -9.52
C VAL A 96 -23.17 -0.25 -9.24
N ASN A 97 -23.85 -1.32 -9.66
CA ASN A 97 -23.37 -2.70 -9.50
C ASN A 97 -22.07 -2.98 -10.28
N SER A 98 -21.83 -2.28 -11.39
CA SER A 98 -20.59 -2.38 -12.16
C SER A 98 -19.40 -1.80 -11.39
N ILE A 99 -19.60 -0.71 -10.65
CA ILE A 99 -18.57 -0.16 -9.75
C ILE A 99 -18.34 -1.10 -8.59
N VAL A 100 -19.39 -1.66 -7.99
CA VAL A 100 -19.25 -2.63 -6.89
C VAL A 100 -18.39 -3.83 -7.32
N ALA A 101 -18.61 -4.36 -8.52
CA ALA A 101 -17.80 -5.46 -9.05
C ALA A 101 -16.32 -5.05 -9.25
N LEU A 102 -16.04 -3.88 -9.82
CA LEU A 102 -14.68 -3.35 -9.97
C LEU A 102 -14.03 -3.08 -8.60
N GLY A 103 -14.80 -2.53 -7.67
CA GLY A 103 -14.38 -2.22 -6.30
C GLY A 103 -14.02 -3.47 -5.52
N PHE A 104 -14.76 -4.57 -5.67
CA PHE A 104 -14.36 -5.83 -5.03
C PHE A 104 -13.14 -6.47 -5.70
N MET A 105 -13.13 -6.55 -7.03
CA MET A 105 -12.17 -7.41 -7.73
C MET A 105 -10.87 -6.70 -8.07
N TYR A 106 -10.94 -5.46 -8.56
CA TYR A 106 -9.78 -4.79 -9.15
C TYR A 106 -9.25 -3.65 -8.27
N GLY A 107 -10.06 -2.61 -8.02
CA GLY A 107 -9.73 -1.55 -7.08
C GLY A 107 -9.57 -2.05 -5.64
N GLY A 108 -10.26 -3.13 -5.27
CA GLY A 108 -10.15 -3.72 -3.93
C GLY A 108 -9.11 -4.81 -3.86
N SER A 109 -9.47 -6.02 -4.30
CA SER A 109 -8.66 -7.23 -4.08
C SER A 109 -7.32 -7.19 -4.81
N ALA A 110 -7.30 -6.90 -6.12
CA ALA A 110 -6.04 -6.87 -6.88
C ALA A 110 -5.12 -5.74 -6.39
N GLN A 111 -5.67 -4.57 -6.06
CA GLN A 111 -4.90 -3.46 -5.50
C GLN A 111 -4.36 -3.76 -4.10
N LEU A 112 -5.15 -4.42 -3.23
CA LEU A 112 -4.70 -4.87 -1.92
C LEU A 112 -3.54 -5.88 -2.04
N ILE A 113 -3.67 -6.85 -2.94
CA ILE A 113 -2.60 -7.83 -3.24
C ILE A 113 -1.36 -7.11 -3.77
N ALA A 114 -1.51 -6.14 -4.68
CA ALA A 114 -0.41 -5.32 -5.16
C ALA A 114 0.31 -4.63 -3.98
N GLY A 115 -0.42 -4.02 -3.06
CA GLY A 115 0.17 -3.40 -1.85
C GLY A 115 0.95 -4.38 -0.98
N ILE A 116 0.42 -5.58 -0.74
CA ILE A 116 1.13 -6.63 0.01
C ILE A 116 2.45 -7.00 -0.70
N LEU A 117 2.42 -7.22 -2.01
CA LEU A 117 3.62 -7.52 -2.80
C LEU A 117 4.62 -6.36 -2.80
N THR A 118 4.12 -5.12 -2.79
CA THR A 118 4.95 -3.91 -2.69
C THR A 118 5.65 -3.78 -1.33
N PHE A 119 5.01 -4.20 -0.22
CA PHE A 119 5.68 -4.33 1.08
C PHE A 119 6.81 -5.36 1.05
N ILE A 120 6.59 -6.51 0.39
CA ILE A 120 7.64 -7.55 0.24
C ILE A 120 8.84 -7.00 -0.56
N LYS A 121 8.61 -6.09 -1.52
CA LYS A 121 9.66 -5.34 -2.23
C LYS A 121 10.32 -4.22 -1.43
N GLN A 122 9.98 -4.05 -0.15
CA GLN A 122 10.49 -2.97 0.72
C GLN A 122 10.13 -1.55 0.25
N ASN A 123 9.05 -1.41 -0.53
CA ASN A 123 8.53 -0.10 -0.91
C ASN A 123 7.39 0.29 0.04
N THR A 124 7.74 1.03 1.09
CA THR A 124 6.77 1.43 2.14
C THR A 124 5.67 2.32 1.58
N PHE A 125 6.02 3.31 0.75
CA PHE A 125 5.05 4.22 0.16
C PHE A 125 3.98 3.46 -0.62
N GLY A 126 4.41 2.63 -1.58
CA GLY A 126 3.48 1.89 -2.43
C GLY A 126 2.70 0.82 -1.64
N GLY A 127 3.35 0.13 -0.70
CA GLY A 127 2.67 -0.85 0.15
C GLY A 127 1.53 -0.22 0.95
N VAL A 128 1.80 0.90 1.63
CA VAL A 128 0.79 1.64 2.40
C VAL A 128 -0.30 2.19 1.49
N ALA A 129 0.06 2.81 0.36
CA ALA A 129 -0.90 3.37 -0.59
C ALA A 129 -1.86 2.30 -1.13
N PHE A 130 -1.33 1.27 -1.78
CA PHE A 130 -2.16 0.29 -2.49
C PHE A 130 -2.95 -0.59 -1.53
N SER A 131 -2.41 -0.95 -0.36
CA SER A 131 -3.20 -1.70 0.63
C SER A 131 -4.33 -0.85 1.22
N SER A 132 -4.10 0.45 1.48
CA SER A 132 -5.13 1.32 2.07
C SER A 132 -6.24 1.65 1.08
N TYR A 133 -5.91 1.93 -0.19
CA TYR A 133 -6.91 2.15 -1.24
C TYR A 133 -7.58 0.84 -1.69
N GLY A 134 -6.89 -0.30 -1.63
CA GLY A 134 -7.53 -1.61 -1.75
C GLY A 134 -8.60 -1.82 -0.67
N ALA A 135 -8.27 -1.50 0.58
CA ALA A 135 -9.23 -1.56 1.68
C ALA A 135 -10.38 -0.54 1.54
N PHE A 136 -10.12 0.65 0.96
CA PHE A 136 -11.14 1.64 0.64
C PHE A 136 -12.21 1.04 -0.26
N TRP A 137 -11.80 0.51 -1.40
CA TRP A 137 -12.72 -0.04 -2.40
C TRP A 137 -13.50 -1.25 -1.88
N LEU A 138 -12.87 -2.11 -1.08
CA LEU A 138 -13.56 -3.20 -0.40
C LEU A 138 -14.59 -2.68 0.61
N THR A 139 -14.23 -1.68 1.41
CA THR A 139 -15.14 -1.06 2.40
C THR A 139 -16.33 -0.39 1.70
N PHE A 140 -16.07 0.38 0.66
CA PHE A 140 -17.07 1.06 -0.15
C PHE A 140 -18.04 0.05 -0.81
N GLY A 141 -17.49 -1.01 -1.41
CA GLY A 141 -18.27 -2.10 -1.99
C GLY A 141 -19.16 -2.82 -0.97
N VAL A 142 -18.62 -3.14 0.22
CA VAL A 142 -19.39 -3.74 1.32
C VAL A 142 -20.52 -2.83 1.77
N LEU A 143 -20.26 -1.54 1.99
CA LEU A 143 -21.26 -0.61 2.47
C LEU A 143 -22.42 -0.45 1.48
N ILE A 144 -22.12 -0.27 0.19
CA ILE A 144 -23.14 -0.21 -0.87
C ILE A 144 -23.94 -1.50 -0.93
N THR A 145 -23.26 -2.66 -0.90
CA THR A 145 -23.93 -3.97 -0.99
C THR A 145 -24.89 -4.21 0.18
N LEU A 146 -24.44 -3.91 1.41
CA LEU A 146 -25.27 -4.08 2.61
C LEU A 146 -26.44 -3.10 2.64
N HIS A 147 -26.23 -1.85 2.24
CA HIS A 147 -27.33 -0.89 2.18
C HIS A 147 -28.34 -1.23 1.06
N ALA A 148 -27.89 -1.77 -0.07
CA ALA A 148 -28.80 -2.23 -1.14
C ALA A 148 -29.67 -3.41 -0.70
N GLU A 149 -29.13 -4.34 0.10
CA GLU A 149 -29.85 -5.53 0.57
C GLU A 149 -30.81 -5.23 1.74
N TYR A 150 -30.34 -4.48 2.74
CA TYR A 150 -31.07 -4.28 4.00
C TYR A 150 -31.71 -2.90 4.13
N GLY A 151 -31.39 -1.96 3.24
CA GLY A 151 -31.91 -0.60 3.25
C GLY A 151 -31.71 0.10 4.59
N SER A 152 -32.79 0.74 5.07
CA SER A 152 -32.80 1.48 6.34
C SER A 152 -32.64 0.61 7.59
N GLN A 153 -32.77 -0.72 7.48
CA GLN A 153 -32.51 -1.62 8.61
C GLN A 153 -31.02 -1.75 8.92
N PHE A 154 -30.16 -1.55 7.92
CA PHE A 154 -28.72 -1.51 8.12
C PHE A 154 -28.26 -0.13 8.60
N LEU A 155 -28.59 0.92 7.84
CA LEU A 155 -28.34 2.32 8.19
C LEU A 155 -29.46 3.19 7.62
N GLY A 156 -30.00 4.12 8.42
CA GLY A 156 -30.94 5.11 7.93
C GLY A 156 -30.36 5.89 6.74
N THR A 157 -31.19 6.30 5.77
CA THR A 157 -30.69 6.90 4.52
C THR A 157 -29.77 8.11 4.74
N ASN A 158 -30.11 8.99 5.69
CA ASN A 158 -29.27 10.13 6.04
C ASN A 158 -27.97 9.71 6.74
N ASP A 159 -28.04 8.69 7.61
CA ASP A 159 -26.88 8.16 8.32
C ASP A 159 -25.91 7.46 7.36
N TYR A 160 -26.44 6.77 6.34
CA TYR A 160 -25.67 6.13 5.28
C TYR A 160 -24.86 7.16 4.47
N VAL A 161 -25.50 8.24 4.00
CA VAL A 161 -24.81 9.32 3.28
C VAL A 161 -23.77 9.99 4.17
N THR A 162 -24.11 10.25 5.43
CA THR A 162 -23.20 10.84 6.41
C THR A 162 -21.99 9.93 6.67
N ALA A 163 -22.22 8.62 6.82
CA ALA A 163 -21.15 7.64 7.03
C ALA A 163 -20.19 7.59 5.83
N LEU A 164 -20.71 7.59 4.60
CA LEU A 164 -19.89 7.68 3.39
C LEU A 164 -19.04 8.95 3.36
N GLY A 165 -19.62 10.11 3.69
CA GLY A 165 -18.89 11.37 3.78
C GLY A 165 -17.74 11.31 4.80
N PHE A 166 -17.98 10.78 6.00
CA PHE A 166 -16.90 10.65 6.99
C PHE A 166 -15.85 9.58 6.66
N ILE A 167 -16.21 8.53 5.91
CA ILE A 167 -15.23 7.59 5.36
C ILE A 167 -14.32 8.34 4.39
N LEU A 168 -14.86 9.16 3.48
CA LEU A 168 -14.06 9.96 2.56
C LEU A 168 -13.15 10.94 3.31
N VAL A 169 -13.64 11.65 4.32
CA VAL A 169 -12.80 12.55 5.15
C VAL A 169 -11.61 11.80 5.76
N CYS A 170 -11.79 10.56 6.23
CA CYS A 170 -10.68 9.74 6.73
C CYS A 170 -9.63 9.50 5.63
N TYR A 171 -10.07 9.24 4.40
CA TYR A 171 -9.21 9.04 3.24
C TYR A 171 -8.61 10.33 2.70
N THR A 172 -9.28 11.48 2.82
CA THR A 172 -8.72 12.80 2.54
C THR A 172 -7.54 13.06 3.46
N ILE A 173 -7.70 12.89 4.78
CA ILE A 173 -6.61 13.05 5.75
C ILE A 173 -5.45 12.08 5.46
N PHE A 174 -5.77 10.83 5.14
CA PHE A 174 -4.79 9.83 4.73
C PHE A 174 -4.01 10.29 3.49
N ASN A 175 -4.74 10.74 2.46
CA ASN A 175 -4.14 11.16 1.21
C ASN A 175 -3.32 12.44 1.39
N THR A 176 -3.70 13.37 2.27
CA THR A 176 -2.94 14.61 2.50
C THR A 176 -1.48 14.31 2.85
N TYR A 177 -1.22 13.38 3.79
CA TYR A 177 0.16 13.04 4.13
C TYR A 177 0.84 12.18 3.06
N MET A 178 0.10 11.33 2.34
CA MET A 178 0.64 10.56 1.22
C MET A 178 0.99 11.46 0.04
N PHE A 179 0.23 12.52 -0.20
CA PHE A 179 0.51 13.56 -1.18
C PHE A 179 1.79 14.31 -0.84
N VAL A 180 1.98 14.71 0.41
CA VAL A 180 3.26 15.28 0.85
C VAL A 180 4.41 14.28 0.67
N ALA A 181 4.22 13.00 1.03
CA ALA A 181 5.22 11.96 0.84
C ALA A 181 5.55 11.70 -0.65
N SER A 182 4.56 11.85 -1.55
CA SER A 182 4.74 11.70 -3.00
C SER A 182 5.75 12.69 -3.59
N MET A 183 5.96 13.84 -2.92
CA MET A 183 6.96 14.83 -3.32
C MET A 183 8.41 14.30 -3.24
N GLY A 184 8.63 13.21 -2.51
CA GLY A 184 9.91 12.49 -2.47
C GLY A 184 10.14 11.53 -3.64
N HIS A 185 9.20 11.44 -4.58
CA HIS A 185 9.22 10.47 -5.69
C HIS A 185 9.26 11.17 -7.07
N ASN A 186 8.60 10.59 -8.07
CA ASN A 186 8.57 11.06 -9.46
C ASN A 186 7.35 11.93 -9.77
N ILE A 187 7.46 12.71 -10.85
CA ILE A 187 6.43 13.69 -11.22
C ILE A 187 5.06 13.05 -11.47
N GLN A 188 5.01 11.88 -12.12
CA GLN A 188 3.74 11.23 -12.42
C GLN A 188 3.03 10.78 -11.15
N LEU A 189 3.75 10.22 -10.17
CA LEU A 189 3.18 9.83 -8.87
C LEU A 189 2.67 11.04 -8.08
N TYR A 190 3.40 12.15 -8.10
CA TYR A 190 2.94 13.39 -7.49
C TYR A 190 1.65 13.91 -8.14
N ILE A 191 1.55 13.83 -9.47
CA ILE A 191 0.33 14.23 -10.18
C ILE A 191 -0.85 13.36 -9.73
N VAL A 192 -0.68 12.05 -9.61
CA VAL A 192 -1.74 11.12 -9.12
C VAL A 192 -2.23 11.52 -7.74
N PHE A 193 -1.33 11.75 -6.78
CA PHE A 193 -1.73 12.09 -5.42
C PHE A 193 -2.28 13.51 -5.29
N LEU A 194 -1.84 14.45 -6.14
CA LEU A 194 -2.39 15.81 -6.20
C LEU A 194 -3.82 15.80 -6.73
N THR A 195 -4.07 15.10 -7.84
CA THR A 195 -5.41 15.02 -8.43
C THR A 195 -6.36 14.26 -7.51
N LEU A 196 -5.89 13.19 -6.86
CA LEU A 196 -6.63 12.47 -5.83
C LEU A 196 -6.97 13.35 -4.61
N GLU A 197 -6.04 14.20 -4.16
CA GLU A 197 -6.31 15.13 -3.04
C GLU A 197 -7.44 16.10 -3.40
N LEU A 198 -7.38 16.67 -4.61
CA LEU A 198 -8.39 17.60 -5.09
C LEU A 198 -9.75 16.93 -5.29
N GLU A 199 -9.74 15.71 -5.83
CA GLU A 199 -10.93 14.87 -5.97
C GLU A 199 -11.60 14.61 -4.61
N LEU A 200 -10.85 14.09 -3.63
CA LEU A 200 -11.38 13.74 -2.31
C LEU A 200 -11.97 14.96 -1.59
N VAL A 201 -11.32 16.12 -1.68
CA VAL A 201 -11.86 17.37 -1.10
C VAL A 201 -13.17 17.78 -1.78
N LEU A 202 -13.28 17.64 -3.10
CA LEU A 202 -14.51 17.95 -3.83
C LEU A 202 -15.63 16.96 -3.52
N ASP A 203 -15.31 15.68 -3.38
CA ASP A 203 -16.26 14.65 -2.99
C ASP A 203 -16.73 14.85 -1.54
N ASP A 204 -15.84 15.20 -0.60
CA ASP A 204 -16.23 15.59 0.77
C ASP A 204 -17.25 16.75 0.73
N MET A 205 -16.96 17.81 -0.03
CA MET A 205 -17.89 18.94 -0.19
C MET A 205 -19.23 18.50 -0.78
N HIS A 206 -19.24 17.53 -1.70
CA HIS A 206 -20.46 16.97 -2.25
C HIS A 206 -21.27 16.19 -1.20
N PHE A 207 -20.64 15.29 -0.44
CA PHE A 207 -21.31 14.48 0.59
C PHE A 207 -21.90 15.32 1.72
N PHE A 208 -21.32 16.50 2.01
CA PHE A 208 -21.87 17.47 2.96
C PHE A 208 -22.81 18.50 2.32
N GLY A 209 -23.19 18.32 1.05
CA GLY A 209 -24.21 19.12 0.36
C GLY A 209 -23.76 20.54 -0.02
N ALA A 210 -22.46 20.83 -0.01
CA ALA A 210 -21.92 22.14 -0.37
C ALA A 210 -21.85 22.34 -1.90
N ILE A 211 -21.63 21.28 -2.67
CA ILE A 211 -21.56 21.29 -4.14
C ILE A 211 -22.22 20.05 -4.77
N SER A 212 -22.42 20.05 -6.09
CA SER A 212 -22.79 18.83 -6.83
C SER A 212 -21.60 17.87 -6.95
N SER A 213 -21.85 16.62 -7.33
CA SER A 213 -20.83 15.59 -7.55
C SER A 213 -19.94 15.84 -8.78
N VAL A 214 -20.38 16.71 -9.69
CA VAL A 214 -19.76 16.88 -11.01
C VAL A 214 -18.29 17.35 -10.93
N PRO A 215 -17.91 18.35 -10.12
CA PRO A 215 -16.51 18.76 -10.01
C PRO A 215 -15.60 17.62 -9.54
N GLY A 216 -16.03 16.85 -8.54
CA GLY A 216 -15.31 15.67 -8.05
C GLY A 216 -15.15 14.62 -9.16
N GLY A 217 -16.24 14.29 -9.87
CA GLY A 217 -16.19 13.35 -10.98
C GLY A 217 -15.26 13.75 -12.14
N ILE A 218 -15.15 15.05 -12.46
CA ILE A 218 -14.19 15.50 -13.48
C ILE A 218 -12.75 15.38 -12.99
N LEU A 219 -12.48 15.75 -11.73
CA LEU A 219 -11.14 15.62 -11.14
C LEU A 219 -10.73 14.16 -10.99
N GLY A 220 -11.64 13.27 -10.58
CA GLY A 220 -11.37 11.85 -10.48
C GLY A 220 -11.11 11.17 -11.82
N MET A 221 -11.78 11.60 -12.90
CA MET A 221 -11.38 11.17 -14.25
C MET A 221 -9.93 11.54 -14.57
N LEU A 222 -9.48 12.75 -14.20
CA LEU A 222 -8.10 13.18 -14.40
C LEU A 222 -7.12 12.40 -13.49
N CYS A 223 -7.53 12.11 -12.25
CA CYS A 223 -6.81 11.26 -11.31
C CYS A 223 -6.57 9.86 -11.89
N SER A 224 -7.64 9.19 -12.28
CA SER A 224 -7.61 7.89 -12.97
C SER A 224 -6.72 7.87 -14.20
N ILE A 225 -6.84 8.85 -15.09
CA ILE A 225 -5.99 8.94 -16.30
C ILE A 225 -4.52 9.07 -15.90
N SER A 226 -4.20 9.90 -14.91
CA SER A 226 -2.82 10.06 -14.43
C SER A 226 -2.25 8.77 -13.83
N ALA A 227 -3.08 8.01 -13.11
CA ALA A 227 -2.69 6.72 -12.53
C ALA A 227 -2.45 5.65 -13.61
N TRP A 228 -3.28 5.61 -14.65
CA TRP A 228 -3.01 4.75 -15.81
C TRP A 228 -1.76 5.15 -16.58
N VAL A 229 -1.47 6.45 -16.71
CA VAL A 229 -0.21 6.92 -17.32
C VAL A 229 1.00 6.43 -16.52
N LEU A 230 0.95 6.50 -15.19
CA LEU A 230 2.03 5.97 -14.35
C LEU A 230 2.14 4.45 -14.45
N SER A 231 1.01 3.73 -14.41
CA SER A 231 0.98 2.28 -14.60
C SER A 231 1.61 1.89 -15.95
N ALA A 232 1.18 2.54 -17.04
CA ALA A 232 1.70 2.28 -18.38
C ALA A 232 3.19 2.61 -18.49
N THR A 233 3.65 3.71 -17.89
CA THR A 233 5.07 4.06 -17.81
C THR A 233 5.90 2.94 -17.19
N ILE A 234 5.43 2.34 -16.09
CA ILE A 234 6.11 1.23 -15.43
C ILE A 234 6.13 0.00 -16.34
N VAL A 235 4.98 -0.43 -16.85
CA VAL A 235 4.86 -1.65 -17.68
C VAL A 235 5.67 -1.54 -18.97
N ILE A 236 5.59 -0.41 -19.66
CA ILE A 236 6.30 -0.19 -20.93
C ILE A 236 7.80 -0.15 -20.69
N ASN A 237 8.28 0.65 -19.73
CA ASN A 237 9.72 0.74 -19.48
C ASN A 237 10.33 -0.60 -19.04
N ASP A 238 9.61 -1.37 -18.20
CA ASP A 238 10.03 -2.72 -17.80
C ASP A 238 10.06 -3.68 -18.99
N SER A 239 9.02 -3.68 -19.83
CA SER A 239 8.92 -4.54 -21.02
C SER A 239 10.03 -4.30 -22.04
N PHE A 240 10.43 -3.04 -22.23
CA PHE A 240 11.52 -2.67 -23.15
C PHE A 240 12.91 -2.66 -22.50
N GLY A 241 13.00 -2.84 -21.18
CA GLY A 241 14.26 -2.78 -20.43
C GLY A 241 14.99 -1.43 -20.54
N THR A 242 14.29 -0.36 -20.91
CA THR A 242 14.85 0.99 -21.11
C THR A 242 13.81 2.05 -20.80
N THR A 243 14.26 3.30 -20.63
CA THR A 243 13.36 4.44 -20.45
C THR A 243 12.74 4.84 -21.78
N VAL A 244 11.54 4.34 -22.06
CA VAL A 244 10.71 4.74 -23.21
C VAL A 244 9.89 5.97 -22.85
N ILE A 245 9.20 5.94 -21.70
CA ILE A 245 8.45 7.07 -21.17
C ILE A 245 9.25 7.68 -20.01
N PRO A 246 9.73 8.93 -20.15
CA PRO A 246 10.46 9.60 -19.09
C PRO A 246 9.57 9.90 -17.89
N ASN A 247 10.08 9.63 -16.69
CA ASN A 247 9.41 9.96 -15.43
C ASN A 247 10.44 10.42 -14.39
N PRO A 248 10.94 11.67 -14.50
CA PRO A 248 12.00 12.17 -13.64
C PRO A 248 11.54 12.29 -12.18
N GLU A 249 12.49 12.15 -11.26
CA GLU A 249 12.26 12.46 -9.85
C GLU A 249 12.01 13.97 -9.67
N LEU A 250 11.12 14.33 -8.75
CA LEU A 250 10.76 15.73 -8.50
C LEU A 250 12.00 16.54 -8.08
N LYS A 251 12.90 15.96 -7.28
CA LYS A 251 14.14 16.61 -6.82
C LYS A 251 15.03 17.11 -7.97
N ASP A 252 14.89 16.52 -9.16
CA ASP A 252 15.68 16.87 -10.33
C ASP A 252 15.08 18.06 -11.11
N LEU A 253 13.80 18.37 -10.88
CA LEU A 253 13.11 19.50 -11.51
C LEU A 253 13.54 20.84 -10.89
N PRO A 254 13.68 21.91 -11.70
CA PRO A 254 14.18 23.22 -11.23
C PRO A 254 13.41 23.79 -10.03
N VAL A 255 12.08 23.68 -10.03
CA VAL A 255 11.21 24.26 -8.98
C VAL A 255 11.35 23.54 -7.64
N PHE A 256 11.55 22.23 -7.65
CA PHE A 256 11.65 21.39 -6.44
C PHE A 256 13.08 21.28 -5.92
N ARG A 257 14.08 21.47 -6.78
CA ARG A 257 15.50 21.46 -6.41
C ARG A 257 15.80 22.46 -5.30
N ASP A 258 15.24 23.67 -5.38
CA ASP A 258 15.49 24.71 -4.38
C ASP A 258 14.75 24.47 -3.06
N TRP A 259 13.58 23.84 -3.10
CA TRP A 259 12.84 23.40 -1.91
C TRP A 259 13.60 22.31 -1.14
N VAL A 260 14.17 21.33 -1.86
CA VAL A 260 15.01 20.28 -1.26
C VAL A 260 16.27 20.87 -0.61
N LYS A 261 16.91 21.89 -1.21
CA LYS A 261 18.06 22.58 -0.61
C LYS A 261 17.69 23.28 0.71
N MET A 262 16.51 23.89 0.78
CA MET A 262 15.98 24.49 2.01
C MET A 262 15.85 23.46 3.14
N ILE A 263 15.25 22.30 2.86
CA ILE A 263 15.04 21.24 3.87
C ILE A 263 16.36 20.65 4.36
N LYS A 264 17.33 20.45 3.45
CA LYS A 264 18.64 19.89 3.79
C LYS A 264 19.58 20.89 4.49
N GLY A 265 19.12 22.11 4.76
CA GLY A 265 19.92 23.13 5.45
C GLY A 265 21.16 23.59 4.69
N GLN A 266 21.25 23.30 3.38
CA GLN A 266 22.36 23.78 2.55
C GLN A 266 22.09 25.23 2.17
N LYS A 267 22.56 26.17 3.01
CA LYS A 267 22.60 27.60 2.68
C LYS A 267 23.46 27.81 1.43
N LYS A 268 22.99 28.72 0.57
CA LYS A 268 23.69 29.22 -0.63
C LYS A 268 25.13 29.62 -0.34
#